data_AF-A0A359KNQ5-F1
#
_entry.id   AF-A0A359KNQ5-F1
#
_cell.length_a   1.000
_cell.length_b   1.000
_cell.length_c   1.000
_cell.angle_alpha   90.00
_cell.angle_beta   90.00
_cell.angle_gamma   90.00
#
_symmetry.space_group_name_H-M   'P 1'
#
loop_
_entity.id
_entity.type
_entity.pdbx_description
1 polymer ?
#
loop_
_entity_poly.entity_id
_entity_poly.type
_entity_poly.pdbx_seq_one_letter_code
_entity_poly.pdbx_strand_id
1 'polypeptide(L)'
;VALTADPVRDEKVKVLHAVRPINPDLVRRFTVRGQYTAGYTDGEAVPGYRDEQKVASDSQTETYVALKLFIDNWRWAGVPFYLRTGKRMPRRVSEIAIQFKRAPHLLFSANVADELEPNVLALGIQPNEGIALTFGVKVPGPMMNLRSVHMGFDYGAAFNVQSPDAYERLLLDAMLGDGTLFTRRDEVAAAWNVVTQIRDGWDKMGATEIATYEAGTWGPDEAEKFLTMEGRKWRQP
;
A
#
# COMPACT_ATOMS: atom_id res chain seq x y z
N VAL A 1 -4.36 12.38 24.67
CA VAL A 1 -5.32 12.22 23.55
C VAL A 1 -6.35 11.20 24.02
N ALA A 2 -7.63 11.57 24.06
CA ALA A 2 -8.71 10.64 24.39
C ALA A 2 -9.06 9.79 23.15
N LEU A 3 -9.57 8.58 23.33
CA LEU A 3 -10.04 7.70 22.25
C LEU A 3 -11.48 8.02 21.83
N THR A 4 -11.83 9.30 21.78
CA THR A 4 -13.14 9.77 21.29
C THR A 4 -13.04 10.23 19.83
N ALA A 5 -14.18 10.33 19.15
CA ALA A 5 -14.24 10.58 17.72
C ALA A 5 -13.47 11.82 17.25
N ASP A 6 -13.66 12.98 17.88
CA ASP A 6 -13.01 14.22 17.45
C ASP A 6 -11.47 14.20 17.60
N PRO A 7 -10.90 13.86 18.76
CA PRO A 7 -9.45 13.75 18.90
C PRO A 7 -8.80 12.79 17.90
N VAL A 8 -9.43 11.64 17.60
CA VAL A 8 -8.92 10.70 16.60
C VAL A 8 -8.94 11.33 15.21
N ARG A 9 -10.04 11.98 14.83
CA ARG A 9 -10.19 12.64 13.52
C ARG A 9 -9.25 13.84 13.37
N ASP A 10 -9.03 14.60 14.44
CA ASP A 10 -8.08 15.71 14.46
C ASP A 10 -6.65 15.24 14.15
N GLU A 11 -6.21 14.11 14.73
CA GLU A 11 -4.89 13.54 14.42
C GLU A 11 -4.81 13.01 12.98
N LYS A 12 -5.89 12.43 12.43
CA LYS A 12 -5.94 12.01 11.02
C LYS A 12 -5.79 13.22 10.08
N VAL A 13 -6.51 14.30 10.35
CA VAL A 13 -6.46 15.55 9.56
C VAL A 13 -5.07 16.20 9.66
N LYS A 14 -4.44 16.22 10.84
CA LYS A 14 -3.05 16.70 11.00
C LYS A 14 -2.07 15.95 10.10
N VAL A 15 -2.22 14.63 9.99
CA VAL A 15 -1.38 13.82 9.09
C VAL A 15 -1.61 14.19 7.63
N LEU A 16 -2.87 14.32 7.20
CA LEU A 16 -3.21 14.71 5.82
C LEU A 16 -2.67 16.09 5.45
N HIS A 17 -2.77 17.07 6.35
CA HIS A 17 -2.19 18.40 6.14
C HIS A 17 -0.66 18.40 6.09
N ALA A 18 -0.01 17.42 6.71
CA ALA A 18 1.42 17.25 6.66
C ALA A 18 1.88 16.46 5.42
N VAL A 19 0.97 15.95 4.56
CA VAL A 19 1.39 15.31 3.30
C VAL A 19 2.07 16.35 2.43
N ARG A 20 3.31 16.05 2.03
CA ARG A 20 4.12 16.94 1.18
C ARG A 20 3.39 17.16 -0.15
N PRO A 21 3.12 18.43 -0.54
CA PRO A 21 2.54 18.73 -1.84
C PRO A 21 3.40 18.19 -2.99
N ILE A 22 2.76 17.57 -3.97
CA ILE A 22 3.42 17.12 -5.19
C ILE A 22 3.25 18.22 -6.24
N ASN A 23 4.36 18.78 -6.71
CA ASN A 23 4.32 19.67 -7.86
C ASN A 23 3.80 18.87 -9.08
N PRO A 24 2.72 19.33 -9.76
CA PRO A 24 2.20 18.69 -10.97
C PRO A 24 3.26 18.37 -12.03
N ASP A 25 4.28 19.22 -12.18
CA ASP A 25 5.35 19.05 -13.17
C ASP A 25 6.35 17.93 -12.78
N LEU A 26 6.34 17.51 -11.52
CA LEU A 26 7.18 16.46 -10.97
C LEU A 26 6.41 15.17 -10.65
N VAL A 27 5.11 15.10 -10.98
CA VAL A 27 4.23 14.00 -10.58
C VAL A 27 4.77 12.62 -11.00
N ARG A 28 5.44 12.52 -12.16
CA ARG A 28 6.08 11.28 -12.64
C ARG A 28 7.11 10.69 -11.69
N ARG A 29 7.75 11.53 -10.86
CA ARG A 29 8.73 11.09 -9.87
C ARG A 29 8.11 10.48 -8.63
N PHE A 30 6.79 10.66 -8.45
CA PHE A 30 6.07 10.23 -7.25
C PHE A 30 4.93 9.28 -7.58
N THR A 31 4.59 9.08 -8.85
CA THR A 31 3.44 8.28 -9.24
C THR A 31 3.72 7.45 -10.48
N VAL A 32 3.19 6.22 -10.49
CA VAL A 32 3.04 5.39 -11.68
C VAL A 32 1.56 5.07 -11.82
N ARG A 33 0.99 5.27 -13.00
CA ARG A 33 -0.36 4.83 -13.34
C ARG A 33 -0.29 3.80 -14.45
N GLY A 34 -1.19 2.83 -14.41
CA GLY A 34 -1.24 1.79 -15.42
C GLY A 34 -2.65 1.33 -15.76
N GLN A 35 -2.75 0.61 -16.88
CA GLN A 35 -3.99 0.02 -17.40
C GLN A 35 -3.74 -1.44 -17.76
N TYR A 36 -4.63 -2.35 -17.34
CA TYR A 36 -4.45 -3.76 -17.67
C TYR A 36 -4.74 -4.03 -19.14
N THR A 37 -3.93 -4.88 -19.74
CA THR A 37 -4.15 -5.50 -21.05
C THR A 37 -4.76 -6.89 -20.89
N ALA A 38 -5.12 -7.53 -22.00
CA ALA A 38 -5.54 -8.92 -21.99
C ALA A 38 -4.50 -9.79 -21.29
N GLY A 39 -4.97 -10.85 -20.63
CA GLY A 39 -4.14 -11.75 -19.82
C GLY A 39 -4.98 -12.88 -19.24
N TYR A 40 -4.54 -13.42 -18.10
CA TYR A 40 -5.21 -14.54 -17.45
C TYR A 40 -5.54 -14.22 -15.99
N THR A 41 -6.74 -14.58 -15.53
CA THR A 41 -7.13 -14.49 -14.12
C THR A 41 -7.82 -15.79 -13.75
N ASP A 42 -7.38 -16.43 -12.66
CA ASP A 42 -7.90 -17.72 -12.21
C ASP A 42 -7.92 -18.81 -13.29
N GLY A 43 -6.95 -18.78 -14.22
CA GLY A 43 -6.83 -19.72 -15.33
C GLY A 43 -7.64 -19.37 -16.58
N GLU A 44 -8.49 -18.34 -16.51
CA GLU A 44 -9.35 -17.91 -17.61
C GLU A 44 -8.77 -16.70 -18.35
N ALA A 45 -8.89 -16.69 -19.67
CA ALA A 45 -8.49 -15.54 -20.49
C ALA A 45 -9.45 -14.37 -20.26
N VAL A 46 -8.91 -13.19 -20.02
CA VAL A 46 -9.69 -11.97 -19.76
C VAL A 46 -9.29 -10.86 -20.74
N PRO A 47 -10.24 -10.03 -21.21
CA PRO A 47 -9.96 -8.94 -22.13
C PRO A 47 -9.14 -7.83 -21.44
N GLY A 48 -8.49 -6.98 -22.24
CA GLY A 48 -7.88 -5.75 -21.74
C GLY A 48 -8.95 -4.71 -21.40
N TYR A 49 -8.57 -3.70 -20.60
CA TYR A 49 -9.55 -2.72 -20.11
C TYR A 49 -10.30 -1.99 -21.23
N ARG A 50 -9.61 -1.64 -22.33
CA ARG A 50 -10.19 -0.98 -23.51
C ARG A 50 -11.11 -1.87 -24.35
N ASP A 51 -11.04 -3.18 -24.15
CA ASP A 51 -11.87 -4.17 -24.86
C ASP A 51 -13.12 -4.57 -24.04
N GLU A 52 -13.29 -4.01 -22.83
CA GLU A 52 -14.48 -4.22 -22.01
C GLU A 52 -15.71 -3.52 -22.61
N GLN A 53 -16.89 -4.15 -22.55
CA GLN A 53 -18.11 -3.74 -23.28
C GLN A 53 -18.57 -2.27 -23.09
N LYS A 54 -18.18 -1.62 -22.00
CA LYS A 54 -18.61 -0.26 -21.62
C LYS A 54 -17.43 0.71 -21.48
N VAL A 55 -16.30 0.38 -22.06
CA VAL A 55 -15.09 1.20 -22.03
C VAL A 55 -14.82 1.74 -23.43
N ALA A 56 -14.52 3.04 -23.52
CA ALA A 56 -14.11 3.65 -24.78
C ALA A 56 -12.75 3.07 -25.21
N SER A 57 -12.58 2.77 -26.50
CA SER A 57 -11.36 2.17 -27.04
C SER A 57 -10.12 3.06 -26.91
N ASP A 58 -10.32 4.38 -26.74
CA ASP A 58 -9.28 5.38 -26.49
C ASP A 58 -9.17 5.78 -25.00
N SER A 59 -9.85 5.07 -24.09
CA SER A 59 -9.87 5.39 -22.67
C SER A 59 -8.46 5.44 -22.07
N GLN A 60 -8.20 6.53 -21.36
CA GLN A 60 -6.98 6.74 -20.60
C GLN A 60 -7.15 6.46 -19.11
N THR A 61 -8.28 5.88 -18.69
CA THR A 61 -8.55 5.63 -17.26
C THR A 61 -7.57 4.62 -16.70
N GLU A 62 -6.91 4.97 -15.61
CA GLU A 62 -6.03 4.08 -14.87
C GLU A 62 -6.80 2.98 -14.13
N THR A 63 -6.28 1.76 -14.20
CA THR A 63 -6.75 0.60 -13.43
C THR A 63 -5.74 0.18 -12.37
N TYR A 64 -4.58 0.84 -12.33
CA TYR A 64 -3.49 0.65 -11.38
C TYR A 64 -2.86 2.00 -11.04
N VAL A 65 -2.51 2.18 -9.77
CA VAL A 65 -1.72 3.33 -9.30
C VAL A 65 -0.71 2.86 -8.27
N ALA A 66 0.53 3.30 -8.41
CA ALA A 66 1.54 3.32 -7.36
C ALA A 66 1.92 4.77 -7.02
N LEU A 67 1.96 5.11 -5.73
CA LEU A 67 2.28 6.45 -5.23
C LEU A 67 3.40 6.38 -4.21
N LYS A 68 4.24 7.41 -4.19
CA LYS A 68 5.17 7.72 -3.11
C LYS A 68 4.79 9.05 -2.50
N LEU A 69 4.50 9.04 -1.21
CA LEU A 69 4.17 10.22 -0.42
C LEU A 69 5.23 10.45 0.65
N PHE A 70 5.35 11.69 1.10
CA PHE A 70 6.08 12.07 2.29
C PHE A 70 5.15 12.78 3.24
N ILE A 71 5.37 12.60 4.54
CA ILE A 71 4.64 13.31 5.60
C ILE A 71 5.65 14.18 6.33
N ASP A 72 5.53 15.49 6.15
CA ASP A 72 6.45 16.51 6.65
C ASP A 72 6.15 16.85 8.11
N ASN A 73 6.43 15.88 8.99
CA ASN A 73 6.43 16.07 10.44
C ASN A 73 7.64 15.39 11.09
N TRP A 74 7.87 15.66 12.38
CA TRP A 74 9.03 15.15 13.10
C TRP A 74 9.12 13.62 13.13
N ARG A 75 7.97 12.93 13.16
CA ARG A 75 7.91 11.47 13.29
C ARG A 75 8.24 10.78 11.97
N TRP A 76 7.80 11.35 10.85
CA TRP A 76 7.89 10.74 9.52
C TRP A 76 8.91 11.43 8.60
N ALA A 77 9.73 12.34 9.14
CA ALA A 77 10.78 13.02 8.40
C ALA A 77 11.67 12.02 7.65
N GLY A 78 11.69 12.14 6.32
CA GLY A 78 12.48 11.29 5.43
C GLY A 78 11.98 9.85 5.26
N VAL A 79 10.82 9.49 5.82
CA VAL A 79 10.20 8.18 5.65
C VAL A 79 9.20 8.25 4.49
N PRO A 80 9.43 7.51 3.38
CA PRO A 80 8.50 7.47 2.27
C PRO A 80 7.36 6.48 2.55
N PHE A 81 6.15 6.89 2.18
CA PHE A 81 4.96 6.05 2.18
C PHE A 81 4.66 5.60 0.77
N TYR A 82 4.67 4.29 0.55
CA TYR A 82 4.33 3.69 -0.73
C TYR A 82 2.92 3.15 -0.69
N LEU A 83 2.09 3.59 -1.64
CA LEU A 83 0.74 3.09 -1.82
C LEU A 83 0.67 2.41 -3.18
N ARG A 84 0.02 1.25 -3.25
CA ARG A 84 -0.27 0.55 -4.51
C ARG A 84 -1.69 0.03 -4.47
N THR A 85 -2.43 0.26 -5.55
CA THR A 85 -3.74 -0.32 -5.77
C THR A 85 -3.90 -0.66 -7.25
N GLY A 86 -4.61 -1.74 -7.55
CA GLY A 86 -4.81 -2.17 -8.92
C GLY A 86 -5.97 -3.16 -9.08
N LYS A 87 -6.52 -3.22 -10.29
CA LYS A 87 -7.48 -4.23 -10.73
C LYS A 87 -6.80 -5.31 -11.54
N ARG A 88 -7.44 -6.48 -11.67
CA ARG A 88 -6.90 -7.64 -12.40
C ARG A 88 -5.48 -8.01 -11.94
N MET A 89 -5.24 -7.90 -10.64
CA MET A 89 -4.00 -8.35 -10.00
C MET A 89 -4.11 -9.84 -9.65
N PRO A 90 -3.01 -10.55 -9.32
CA PRO A 90 -3.02 -12.01 -9.18
C PRO A 90 -3.90 -12.50 -8.03
N ARG A 91 -4.24 -11.63 -7.08
CA ARG A 91 -5.15 -11.92 -5.98
C ARG A 91 -5.72 -10.64 -5.37
N ARG A 92 -6.85 -10.79 -4.66
CA ARG A 92 -7.44 -9.75 -3.82
C ARG A 92 -6.74 -9.72 -2.47
N VAL A 93 -6.05 -8.61 -2.15
CA VAL A 93 -5.40 -8.39 -0.84
C VAL A 93 -5.51 -6.91 -0.45
N SER A 94 -5.67 -6.66 0.84
CA SER A 94 -5.46 -5.36 1.48
C SER A 94 -4.52 -5.56 2.67
N GLU A 95 -3.38 -4.87 2.66
CA GLU A 95 -2.31 -5.07 3.64
C GLU A 95 -1.57 -3.74 3.89
N ILE A 96 -1.08 -3.57 5.11
CA ILE A 96 -0.09 -2.54 5.46
C ILE A 96 1.21 -3.24 5.84
N ALA A 97 2.30 -2.92 5.15
CA ALA A 97 3.63 -3.46 5.46
C ALA A 97 4.57 -2.34 5.94
N ILE A 98 5.09 -2.50 7.16
CA ILE A 98 6.06 -1.59 7.77
C ILE A 98 7.42 -2.26 7.71
N GLN A 99 8.27 -1.79 6.81
CA GLN A 99 9.66 -2.25 6.69
C GLN A 99 10.57 -1.40 7.58
N PHE A 100 11.26 -2.05 8.51
CA PHE A 100 12.22 -1.40 9.40
C PHE A 100 13.54 -1.13 8.69
N LYS A 101 14.31 -0.16 9.18
CA LYS A 101 15.69 0.06 8.72
C LYS A 101 16.55 -1.13 9.11
N ARG A 102 17.53 -1.48 8.26
CA ARG A 102 18.58 -2.43 8.64
C ARG A 102 19.34 -1.90 9.86
N ALA A 103 19.77 -2.81 10.73
CA ALA A 103 20.62 -2.45 11.85
C ALA A 103 21.96 -1.89 11.33
N PRO A 104 22.42 -0.72 11.79
CA PRO A 104 23.61 -0.05 11.25
C PRO A 104 24.91 -0.81 11.55
N HIS A 105 24.95 -1.57 12.64
CA HIS A 105 26.07 -2.43 13.00
C HIS A 105 25.57 -3.85 13.20
N LEU A 106 25.85 -4.71 12.23
CA LEU A 106 25.69 -6.14 12.38
C LEU A 106 26.99 -6.64 13.02
N LEU A 107 26.92 -7.14 14.26
CA LEU A 107 28.06 -7.73 14.99
C LEU A 107 28.52 -9.07 14.39
N PHE A 108 27.91 -9.48 13.28
CA PHE A 108 28.13 -10.73 12.58
C PHE A 108 28.91 -10.45 11.29
N SER A 109 29.72 -11.41 10.83
CA SER A 109 30.61 -11.25 9.67
C SER A 109 29.88 -10.68 8.44
N ALA A 110 30.58 -9.87 7.65
CA ALA A 110 30.03 -9.15 6.50
C ALA A 110 29.19 -10.03 5.54
N ASN A 111 29.56 -11.31 5.39
CA ASN A 111 28.83 -12.26 4.54
C ASN A 111 27.44 -12.63 5.08
N VAL A 112 27.21 -12.59 6.39
CA VAL A 112 25.90 -12.89 7.03
C VAL A 112 25.01 -11.65 7.05
N ALA A 113 25.62 -10.47 7.01
CA ALA A 113 24.94 -9.19 7.06
C ALA A 113 24.21 -8.83 5.76
N ASP A 114 24.77 -9.21 4.61
CA ASP A 114 24.19 -8.91 3.30
C ASP A 114 22.97 -9.79 2.96
N GLU A 115 22.86 -10.97 3.58
CA GLU A 115 21.74 -11.90 3.40
C GLU A 115 20.53 -11.58 4.30
N LEU A 116 20.69 -10.71 5.31
CA LEU A 116 19.60 -10.44 6.24
C LEU A 116 18.62 -9.41 5.67
N GLU A 117 17.44 -9.89 5.28
CA GLU A 117 16.33 -9.02 4.91
C GLU A 117 15.92 -8.12 6.09
N PRO A 118 15.53 -6.85 5.83
CA PRO A 118 15.04 -5.97 6.87
C PRO A 118 13.82 -6.56 7.58
N ASN A 119 13.66 -6.27 8.87
CA ASN A 119 12.46 -6.70 9.58
C ASN A 119 11.21 -6.08 8.94
N VAL A 120 10.11 -6.84 8.90
CA VAL A 120 8.84 -6.38 8.32
C VAL A 120 7.70 -6.72 9.27
N LEU A 121 6.90 -5.72 9.65
CA LEU A 121 5.61 -5.90 10.31
C LEU A 121 4.51 -5.74 9.26
N ALA A 122 3.84 -6.85 8.94
CA ALA A 122 2.73 -6.92 8.01
C ALA A 122 1.41 -6.99 8.78
N LEU A 123 0.46 -6.13 8.42
CA LEU A 123 -0.92 -6.10 8.94
C LEU A 123 -1.84 -6.50 7.80
N GLY A 124 -2.34 -7.74 7.83
CA GLY A 124 -3.33 -8.23 6.88
C GLY A 124 -4.71 -7.67 7.24
N ILE A 125 -5.33 -6.94 6.31
CA ILE A 125 -6.67 -6.38 6.48
C ILE A 125 -7.70 -7.32 5.87
N GLN A 126 -7.51 -7.77 4.63
CA GLN A 126 -8.38 -8.74 3.95
C GLN A 126 -7.56 -9.49 2.88
N PRO A 127 -7.85 -10.77 2.57
CA PRO A 127 -8.92 -11.60 3.13
C PRO A 127 -8.54 -12.33 4.44
N ASN A 128 -7.27 -12.30 4.82
CA ASN A 128 -6.79 -12.95 6.04
C ASN A 128 -6.41 -11.87 7.05
N GLU A 129 -7.32 -11.58 7.99
CA GLU A 129 -7.08 -10.63 9.07
C GLU A 129 -6.01 -11.17 10.01
N GLY A 130 -4.89 -10.46 10.14
CA GLY A 130 -3.78 -10.96 10.93
C GLY A 130 -2.60 -10.02 11.02
N ILE A 131 -1.61 -10.42 11.80
CA ILE A 131 -0.37 -9.70 12.01
C ILE A 131 0.79 -10.67 11.82
N ALA A 132 1.76 -10.31 10.99
CA ALA A 132 2.98 -11.09 10.80
C ALA A 132 4.21 -10.22 11.01
N LEU A 133 5.16 -10.70 11.82
CA LEU A 133 6.47 -10.10 12.00
C LEU A 133 7.54 -11.01 11.39
N THR A 134 8.27 -10.49 10.43
CA THR A 134 9.44 -11.15 9.83
C THR A 134 10.70 -10.55 10.42
N PHE A 135 11.59 -11.39 10.95
CA PHE A 135 12.84 -10.96 11.57
C PHE A 135 13.92 -12.04 11.50
N GLY A 136 15.18 -11.61 11.63
CA GLY A 136 16.33 -12.51 11.61
C GLY A 136 16.54 -13.26 12.94
N VAL A 137 16.83 -14.55 12.86
CA VAL A 137 17.22 -15.39 14.01
C VAL A 137 18.43 -16.25 13.69
N LYS A 138 19.20 -16.64 14.72
CA LYS A 138 20.26 -17.64 14.58
C LYS A 138 19.63 -19.01 14.30
N VAL A 139 20.09 -19.67 13.24
CA VAL A 139 19.76 -21.08 12.99
C VAL A 139 20.38 -21.94 14.09
N PRO A 140 19.61 -22.81 14.77
CA PRO A 140 20.16 -23.73 15.76
C PRO A 140 21.32 -24.55 15.20
N GLY A 141 22.48 -24.49 15.86
CA GLY A 141 23.69 -25.17 15.43
C GLY A 141 24.98 -24.50 15.89
N PRO A 142 26.14 -25.14 15.62
CA PRO A 142 27.46 -24.62 15.99
C PRO A 142 27.90 -23.46 15.08
N MET A 143 27.40 -23.42 13.84
CA MET A 143 27.71 -22.35 12.88
C MET A 143 26.90 -21.07 13.19
N MET A 144 27.49 -19.92 12.89
CA MET A 144 26.84 -18.61 13.05
C MET A 144 26.12 -18.21 11.76
N ASN A 145 24.98 -18.86 11.51
CA ASN A 145 24.14 -18.58 10.34
C ASN A 145 22.84 -17.90 10.81
N LEU A 146 22.44 -16.82 10.15
CA LEU A 146 21.16 -16.16 10.38
C LEU A 146 20.16 -16.55 9.29
N ARG A 147 18.88 -16.60 9.65
CA ARG A 147 17.78 -16.78 8.70
C ARG A 147 16.59 -15.93 9.12
N SER A 148 15.87 -15.39 8.14
CA SER A 148 14.58 -14.74 8.39
C SER A 148 13.52 -15.78 8.74
N VAL A 149 12.81 -15.56 9.84
CA VAL A 149 11.65 -16.35 10.27
C VAL A 149 10.42 -15.47 10.39
N HIS A 150 9.25 -16.11 10.39
CA HIS A 150 7.95 -15.45 10.49
C HIS A 150 7.29 -15.82 11.81
N MET A 151 6.86 -14.81 12.56
CA MET A 151 5.93 -14.95 13.68
C MET A 151 4.60 -14.38 13.23
N GLY A 152 3.52 -15.14 13.37
CA GLY A 152 2.21 -14.77 12.84
C GLY A 152 1.11 -14.92 13.89
N PHE A 153 0.11 -14.07 13.75
CA PHE A 153 -1.19 -14.15 14.41
C PHE A 153 -2.27 -14.05 13.33
N ASP A 154 -3.26 -14.94 13.39
CA ASP A 154 -4.38 -15.01 12.45
C ASP A 154 -5.69 -15.00 13.25
N TYR A 155 -6.60 -14.06 12.93
CA TYR A 155 -7.86 -13.89 13.66
C TYR A 155 -8.79 -15.10 13.50
N GLY A 156 -8.86 -15.66 12.29
CA GLY A 156 -9.71 -16.80 11.99
C GLY A 156 -9.33 -18.03 12.82
N ALA A 157 -8.03 -18.34 12.86
CA ALA A 157 -7.48 -19.45 13.64
C ALA A 157 -7.58 -19.22 15.15
N ALA A 158 -7.41 -17.99 15.63
CA ALA A 158 -7.37 -17.70 17.06
C ALA A 158 -8.76 -17.64 17.70
N PHE A 159 -9.76 -17.08 17.02
CA PHE A 159 -11.07 -16.82 17.61
C PHE A 159 -12.19 -17.66 17.03
N ASN A 160 -12.04 -18.24 15.83
CA ASN A 160 -13.09 -19.00 15.15
C ASN A 160 -14.45 -18.25 15.10
N VAL A 161 -14.42 -16.92 15.09
CA VAL A 161 -15.59 -16.04 14.97
C VAL A 161 -15.45 -15.29 13.65
N GLN A 162 -16.55 -15.19 12.90
CA GLN A 162 -16.61 -14.31 11.74
C GLN A 162 -16.60 -12.86 12.19
N SER A 163 -15.66 -12.07 11.69
CA SER A 163 -15.69 -10.62 11.85
C SER A 163 -17.02 -10.07 11.31
N PRO A 164 -17.70 -9.15 12.03
CA PRO A 164 -18.94 -8.57 11.56
C PRO A 164 -18.71 -7.84 10.23
N ASP A 165 -19.73 -7.81 9.36
CA ASP A 165 -19.63 -7.07 8.11
C ASP A 165 -19.35 -5.57 8.37
N ALA A 166 -18.63 -4.94 7.45
CA ALA A 166 -18.27 -3.53 7.58
C ALA A 166 -19.50 -2.63 7.75
N TYR A 167 -20.62 -2.92 7.07
CA TYR A 167 -21.84 -2.13 7.20
C TYR A 167 -22.57 -2.37 8.52
N GLU A 168 -22.56 -3.59 9.07
CA GLU A 168 -23.14 -3.86 10.39
C GLU A 168 -22.49 -2.98 11.46
N ARG A 169 -21.15 -2.90 11.44
CA ARG A 169 -20.40 -2.06 12.37
C ARG A 169 -20.72 -0.57 12.18
N LEU A 170 -20.69 -0.07 10.95
CA LEU A 170 -20.93 1.35 10.68
C LEU A 170 -22.37 1.78 11.00
N LEU A 171 -23.36 0.93 10.75
CA LEU A 171 -24.74 1.21 11.12
C LEU A 171 -24.93 1.29 12.63
N LEU A 172 -24.32 0.36 13.38
CA LEU A 172 -24.33 0.41 14.84
C LEU A 172 -23.68 1.69 15.37
N ASP A 173 -22.49 2.04 14.86
CA ASP A 173 -21.79 3.26 15.26
C ASP A 173 -22.62 4.52 14.96
N ALA A 174 -23.32 4.56 13.81
CA ALA A 174 -24.25 5.65 13.49
C ALA A 174 -25.43 5.75 14.47
N MET A 175 -26.01 4.62 14.89
CA MET A 175 -27.10 4.60 15.88
C MET A 175 -26.62 5.06 17.27
N LEU A 176 -25.38 4.74 17.62
CA LEU A 176 -24.75 5.15 18.88
C LEU A 176 -24.21 6.59 18.86
N GLY A 177 -24.21 7.24 17.69
CA GLY A 177 -23.61 8.57 17.52
C GLY A 177 -22.08 8.58 17.56
N ASP A 178 -21.43 7.43 17.35
CA ASP A 178 -19.97 7.32 17.30
C ASP A 178 -19.45 7.64 15.89
N GLY A 179 -18.90 8.84 15.74
CA GLY A 179 -18.32 9.31 14.49
C GLY A 179 -16.87 8.87 14.23
N THR A 180 -16.28 7.99 15.04
CA THR A 180 -14.83 7.68 14.99
C THR A 180 -14.41 7.04 13.66
N LEU A 181 -15.24 6.16 13.10
CA LEU A 181 -14.98 5.48 11.81
C LEU A 181 -15.51 6.26 10.60
N PHE A 182 -16.13 7.43 10.81
CA PHE A 182 -16.66 8.27 9.75
C PHE A 182 -15.70 9.38 9.37
N THR A 183 -15.53 9.58 8.07
CA THR A 183 -14.69 10.65 7.52
C THR A 183 -15.35 12.01 7.72
N ARG A 184 -14.64 12.94 8.38
CA ARG A 184 -15.12 14.33 8.59
C ARG A 184 -14.90 15.18 7.34
N ARG A 185 -15.67 16.26 7.18
CA ARG A 185 -15.62 17.15 5.99
C ARG A 185 -14.21 17.67 5.68
N ASP A 186 -13.49 18.09 6.70
CA ASP A 186 -12.11 18.59 6.59
C ASP A 186 -11.12 17.49 6.21
N GLU A 187 -11.30 16.27 6.72
CA GLU A 187 -10.55 15.09 6.30
C GLU A 187 -10.75 14.80 4.80
N VAL A 188 -12.01 14.84 4.33
CA VAL A 188 -12.33 14.69 2.90
C VAL A 188 -11.65 15.78 2.06
N ALA A 189 -11.73 17.05 2.49
CA ALA A 189 -11.11 18.16 1.77
C ALA A 189 -9.58 18.04 1.70
N ALA A 190 -8.93 17.65 2.81
CA ALA A 190 -7.49 17.44 2.85
C ALA A 190 -7.04 16.29 1.94
N ALA A 191 -7.79 15.17 1.93
CA ALA A 191 -7.53 14.06 1.02
C ALA A 191 -7.68 14.47 -0.46
N TRP A 192 -8.72 15.23 -0.79
CA TRP A 192 -8.93 15.75 -2.15
C TRP A 192 -7.81 16.68 -2.60
N ASN A 193 -7.25 17.50 -1.72
CA ASN A 193 -6.12 18.36 -2.09
C ASN A 193 -4.91 17.53 -2.56
N VAL A 194 -4.61 16.41 -1.90
CA VAL A 194 -3.52 15.51 -2.31
C VAL A 194 -3.82 14.86 -3.67
N VAL A 195 -5.03 14.31 -3.84
CA VAL A 195 -5.42 13.63 -5.08
C VAL A 195 -5.50 14.59 -6.27
N THR A 196 -6.01 15.80 -6.06
CA THR A 196 -6.17 16.81 -7.12
C THR A 196 -4.83 17.21 -7.71
N GLN A 197 -3.79 17.43 -6.89
CA GLN A 197 -2.45 17.74 -7.38
C GLN A 197 -1.86 16.66 -8.29
N ILE A 198 -2.12 15.39 -7.95
CA ILE A 198 -1.69 14.25 -8.77
C ILE A 198 -2.47 14.22 -10.10
N ARG A 199 -3.80 14.39 -10.03
CA ARG A 199 -4.66 14.42 -11.21
C ARG A 199 -4.33 15.57 -12.15
N ASP A 200 -4.13 16.78 -11.63
CA ASP A 200 -3.74 17.95 -12.42
C ASP A 200 -2.39 17.71 -13.12
N GLY A 201 -1.44 17.06 -12.44
CA GLY A 201 -0.18 16.64 -13.05
C GLY A 201 -0.39 15.64 -14.18
N TRP A 202 -1.24 14.64 -13.97
CA TRP A 202 -1.60 13.65 -14.99
C TRP A 202 -2.29 14.28 -16.21
N ASP A 203 -3.23 15.19 -16.00
CA ASP A 203 -3.97 15.85 -17.08
C ASP A 203 -3.05 16.73 -17.94
N LYS A 204 -2.05 17.39 -17.33
CA LYS A 204 -1.02 18.16 -18.04
C LYS A 204 -0.09 17.31 -18.90
N MET A 205 0.20 16.09 -18.49
CA MET A 205 1.13 15.20 -19.21
C MET A 205 0.51 14.55 -20.45
N GLY A 206 -0.83 14.51 -20.52
CA GLY A 206 -1.55 13.89 -21.63
C GLY A 206 -1.54 12.37 -21.61
N ALA A 207 -2.13 11.77 -22.64
CA ALA A 207 -2.42 10.34 -22.77
C ALA A 207 -1.18 9.42 -22.91
N THR A 208 -0.01 9.97 -23.15
CA THR A 208 1.17 9.22 -23.63
C THR A 208 1.86 8.35 -22.56
N GLU A 209 1.32 8.25 -21.35
CA GLU A 209 2.06 7.73 -20.19
C GLU A 209 1.30 6.77 -19.27
N ILE A 210 0.21 6.19 -19.76
CA ILE A 210 -0.38 5.07 -19.04
C ILE A 210 0.43 3.81 -19.32
N ALA A 211 1.15 3.32 -18.32
CA ALA A 211 1.87 2.06 -18.42
C ALA A 211 0.87 0.90 -18.61
N THR A 212 1.27 -0.15 -19.29
CA THR A 212 0.43 -1.34 -19.47
C THR A 212 0.93 -2.49 -18.62
N TYR A 213 0.02 -3.32 -18.14
CA TYR A 213 0.37 -4.56 -17.45
C TYR A 213 -0.59 -5.67 -17.82
N GLU A 214 -0.10 -6.90 -17.91
CA GLU A 214 -0.95 -8.04 -18.22
C GLU A 214 -1.91 -8.34 -17.06
N ALA A 215 -3.18 -8.58 -17.36
CA ALA A 215 -4.12 -9.05 -16.35
C ALA A 215 -3.61 -10.34 -15.69
N GLY A 216 -3.63 -10.39 -14.36
CA GLY A 216 -3.05 -11.47 -13.56
C GLY A 216 -1.63 -11.21 -13.08
N THR A 217 -1.06 -10.03 -13.32
CA THR A 217 0.29 -9.65 -12.85
C THR A 217 0.26 -8.55 -11.76
N TRP A 218 1.39 -8.34 -11.07
CA TRP A 218 1.51 -7.38 -9.95
C TRP A 218 1.59 -5.90 -10.36
N GLY A 219 1.16 -5.57 -11.58
CA GLY A 219 1.19 -4.23 -12.16
C GLY A 219 2.34 -4.05 -13.16
N PRO A 220 2.54 -2.81 -13.64
CA PRO A 220 3.52 -2.51 -14.68
C PRO A 220 4.96 -2.53 -14.15
N ASP A 221 5.92 -2.83 -15.02
CA ASP A 221 7.35 -2.85 -14.70
C ASP A 221 7.85 -1.50 -14.15
N GLU A 222 7.27 -0.40 -14.62
CA GLU A 222 7.52 0.96 -14.14
C GLU A 222 7.30 1.07 -12.63
N ALA A 223 6.31 0.37 -12.07
CA ALA A 223 6.03 0.39 -10.64
C ALA A 223 7.08 -0.38 -9.82
N GLU A 224 7.68 -1.43 -10.38
CA GLU A 224 8.79 -2.14 -9.72
C GLU A 224 10.07 -1.30 -9.78
N LYS A 225 10.36 -0.71 -10.95
CA LYS A 225 11.50 0.22 -11.14
C LYS A 225 11.40 1.42 -10.20
N PHE A 226 10.19 1.94 -9.98
CA PHE A 226 9.90 3.04 -9.06
C PHE A 226 10.39 2.81 -7.63
N LEU A 227 10.34 1.57 -7.12
CA LEU A 227 10.91 1.21 -5.81
C LEU A 227 12.38 0.81 -5.89
N THR A 228 12.74 0.07 -6.95
CA THR A 228 14.08 -0.50 -7.10
C THR A 228 15.16 0.58 -7.24
N MET A 229 14.83 1.72 -7.86
CA MET A 229 15.71 2.89 -7.93
C MET A 229 16.10 3.44 -6.55
N GLU A 230 15.35 3.12 -5.49
CA GLU A 230 15.64 3.48 -4.10
C GLU A 230 16.11 2.29 -3.24
N GLY A 231 16.49 1.19 -3.88
CA GLY A 231 16.91 -0.04 -3.19
C GLY A 231 15.79 -0.73 -2.42
N ARG A 232 14.53 -0.50 -2.81
CA ARG A 232 13.34 -1.11 -2.21
C ARG A 232 12.65 -2.04 -3.21
N LYS A 233 11.79 -2.92 -2.72
CA LYS A 233 10.99 -3.84 -3.55
C LYS A 233 9.57 -3.90 -3.00
N TRP A 234 8.60 -4.12 -3.87
CA TRP A 234 7.24 -4.36 -3.40
C TRP A 234 7.16 -5.67 -2.65
N ARG A 235 6.46 -5.66 -1.52
CA ARG A 235 6.02 -6.91 -0.91
C ARG A 235 5.04 -7.60 -1.86
N GLN A 236 5.26 -8.88 -2.08
CA GLN A 236 4.29 -9.78 -2.68
C GLN A 236 3.62 -10.48 -1.50
N PRO A 237 2.32 -10.20 -1.22
CA PRO A 237 1.62 -10.76 -0.07
C PRO A 237 1.57 -12.31 -0.01
#